data_AF-A0A5C1WGX7-F1
#
_entry.id   AF-A0A5C1WGX7-F1
#
_cell.length_a   1.000
_cell.length_b   1.000
_cell.length_c   1.000
_cell.angle_alpha   90.00
_cell.angle_beta   90.00
_cell.angle_gamma   90.00
#
_symmetry.space_group_name_H-M   'P 1'
#
loop_
_entity.id
_entity.type
_entity.pdbx_description
1 polymer ?
#
loop_
_entity_poly.entity_id
_entity_poly.type
_entity_poly.pdbx_seq_one_letter_code
_entity_poly.pdbx_strand_id
1 'polypeptide(L)'
;MTLKTDLETETKKIFASQWTTRNGNVVPDPDSVRLSNDAVEFERATVLYADLTGSTAMVDKSAWSTAAEIYKAYLYCAGRIINNSGGSITSYDGDRVMAVFIGDSQSSNAAKCALKINYAVQHIVSPAMKKQYPHRDAISQVVGIDTSKIRVARTGVRGGNDLVWVGRAANYAAKLTEIKMKQRTWITESVYNKLSEESKYGGQPKKSMWEEHTWNSHDKSKIYGSTWWWAFE
;
A
#
# COMPACT_ATOMS: atom_id res chain seq x y z
N MET A 1 -18.75 27.35 -23.74
CA MET A 1 -17.31 27.24 -23.43
C MET A 1 -16.81 25.95 -24.07
N THR A 2 -15.62 25.93 -24.69
CA THR A 2 -15.10 24.70 -25.33
C THR A 2 -14.31 23.88 -24.33
N LEU A 3 -14.23 22.55 -24.49
CA LEU A 3 -13.42 21.70 -23.62
C LEU A 3 -11.98 22.21 -23.49
N LYS A 4 -11.37 22.67 -24.58
CA LYS A 4 -10.02 23.23 -24.56
C LYS A 4 -9.94 24.48 -23.66
N THR A 5 -10.87 25.42 -23.83
CA THR A 5 -10.89 26.66 -23.03
C THR A 5 -11.09 26.36 -21.54
N ASP A 6 -11.94 25.39 -21.22
CA ASP A 6 -12.23 24.98 -19.85
C ASP A 6 -10.98 24.38 -19.19
N LEU A 7 -10.32 23.46 -19.89
CA LEU A 7 -9.08 22.82 -19.43
C LEU A 7 -7.95 23.85 -19.24
N GLU A 8 -7.75 24.76 -20.20
CA GLU A 8 -6.73 25.81 -20.10
C GLU A 8 -7.01 26.75 -18.92
N THR A 9 -8.28 27.11 -18.70
CA THR A 9 -8.69 28.02 -17.63
C THR A 9 -8.47 27.40 -16.25
N GLU A 10 -8.97 26.18 -16.03
CA GLU A 10 -8.81 25.53 -14.74
C GLU A 10 -7.37 25.14 -14.46
N THR A 11 -6.61 24.69 -15.48
CA THR A 11 -5.19 24.39 -15.31
C THR A 11 -4.40 25.63 -14.88
N LYS A 12 -4.59 26.78 -15.56
CA LYS A 12 -3.95 28.05 -15.17
C LYS A 12 -4.32 28.46 -13.74
N LYS A 13 -5.59 28.31 -13.38
CA LYS A 13 -6.09 28.63 -12.04
C LYS A 13 -5.47 27.76 -10.96
N ILE A 14 -5.33 26.45 -11.18
CA ILE A 14 -4.66 25.53 -10.24
C ILE A 14 -3.20 25.97 -10.01
N PHE A 15 -2.45 26.27 -11.08
CA PHE A 15 -1.05 26.69 -10.94
C PHE A 15 -0.86 28.08 -10.34
N ALA A 16 -1.82 29.00 -10.53
CA ALA A 16 -1.73 30.37 -10.02
C ALA A 16 -2.25 30.53 -8.57
N SER A 17 -3.10 29.61 -8.10
CA SER A 17 -3.72 29.71 -6.78
C SER A 17 -2.76 29.35 -5.64
N GLN A 18 -2.85 30.06 -4.52
CA GLN A 18 -2.06 29.77 -3.33
C GLN A 18 -2.57 28.52 -2.61
N TRP A 19 -1.65 27.78 -1.99
CA TRP A 19 -2.00 26.62 -1.18
C TRP A 19 -2.37 27.04 0.24
N THR A 20 -3.40 26.40 0.76
CA THR A 20 -3.73 26.41 2.19
C THR A 20 -3.53 25.02 2.76
N THR A 21 -3.00 24.94 3.99
CA THR A 21 -2.77 23.66 4.66
C THR A 21 -3.33 23.67 6.07
N ARG A 22 -3.68 22.49 6.57
CA ARG A 22 -4.01 22.25 7.97
C ARG A 22 -3.43 20.92 8.43
N ASN A 23 -3.05 20.83 9.71
CA ASN A 23 -2.55 19.58 10.27
C ASN A 23 -3.67 18.54 10.39
N GLY A 24 -3.39 17.31 9.98
CA GLY A 24 -4.27 16.16 10.12
C GLY A 24 -3.75 15.15 11.13
N ASN A 25 -4.67 14.53 11.86
CA ASN A 25 -4.38 13.42 12.78
C ASN A 25 -5.20 12.15 12.47
N VAL A 26 -6.10 12.22 11.48
CA VAL A 26 -6.94 11.13 10.99
C VAL A 26 -6.98 11.18 9.47
N VAL A 27 -7.19 10.05 8.81
CA VAL A 27 -7.39 10.03 7.35
C VAL A 27 -8.65 10.87 7.03
N PRO A 28 -8.53 11.90 6.18
CA PRO A 28 -9.68 12.75 5.87
C PRO A 28 -10.64 12.03 4.93
N ASP A 29 -11.93 12.29 5.06
CA ASP A 29 -12.89 11.97 4.00
C ASP A 29 -12.68 12.91 2.81
N PRO A 30 -12.92 12.47 1.56
CA PRO A 30 -12.81 13.33 0.38
C PRO A 30 -13.57 14.65 0.52
N ASP A 31 -14.78 14.61 1.08
CA ASP A 31 -15.61 15.80 1.28
C ASP A 31 -15.09 16.79 2.32
N SER A 32 -14.19 16.35 3.21
CA SER A 32 -13.56 17.21 4.20
C SER A 32 -12.42 18.07 3.63
N VAL A 33 -11.93 17.77 2.43
CA VAL A 33 -10.86 18.51 1.76
C VAL A 33 -11.46 19.35 0.62
N ARG A 34 -11.09 20.62 0.52
CA ARG A 34 -11.66 21.49 -0.51
C ARG A 34 -11.12 21.08 -1.89
N LEU A 35 -12.00 21.08 -2.90
CA LEU A 35 -11.63 20.88 -4.31
C LEU A 35 -10.99 22.17 -4.88
N SER A 36 -9.85 22.55 -4.31
CA SER A 36 -9.00 23.70 -4.61
C SER A 36 -7.56 23.38 -4.17
N ASN A 37 -6.66 24.37 -4.15
CA ASN A 37 -5.33 24.22 -3.55
C ASN A 37 -5.42 24.21 -2.00
N ASP A 38 -6.06 23.17 -1.46
CA ASP A 38 -6.20 22.86 -0.03
C ASP A 38 -5.60 21.49 0.24
N ALA A 39 -4.87 21.36 1.34
CA ALA A 39 -4.30 20.09 1.75
C ALA A 39 -4.37 19.85 3.26
N VAL A 40 -4.52 18.58 3.63
CA VAL A 40 -4.28 18.09 4.98
C VAL A 40 -2.85 17.61 5.06
N GLU A 41 -2.09 18.14 6.01
CA GLU A 41 -0.67 17.84 6.20
C GLU A 41 -0.48 16.89 7.38
N PHE A 42 0.30 15.84 7.15
CA PHE A 42 0.73 14.90 8.18
C PHE A 42 2.24 14.97 8.29
N GLU A 43 2.75 15.33 9.47
CA GLU A 43 4.20 15.29 9.75
C GLU A 43 4.79 13.91 9.50
N ARG A 44 3.97 12.86 9.70
CA ARG A 44 4.32 11.49 9.35
C ARG A 44 3.09 10.64 9.11
N ALA A 45 3.03 10.00 7.95
CA ALA A 45 2.19 8.83 7.73
C ALA A 45 3.01 7.68 7.09
N THR A 46 2.50 6.46 7.23
CA THR A 46 3.12 5.24 6.72
C THR A 46 2.19 4.69 5.66
N VAL A 47 2.69 4.52 4.45
CA VAL A 47 1.91 4.01 3.31
C VAL A 47 2.28 2.57 3.07
N LEU A 48 1.28 1.73 2.85
CA LEU A 48 1.41 0.33 2.48
C LEU A 48 0.74 0.13 1.13
N TYR A 49 1.45 -0.51 0.20
CA TYR A 49 0.88 -1.08 -1.02
C TYR A 49 1.04 -2.59 -0.96
N ALA A 50 -0.02 -3.33 -1.26
CA ALA A 50 0.03 -4.79 -1.38
C ALA A 50 -0.51 -5.20 -2.74
N ASP A 51 0.26 -6.01 -3.46
CA ASP A 51 0.06 -6.32 -4.88
C ASP A 51 0.26 -7.81 -5.15
N LEU A 52 -0.51 -8.43 -6.05
CA LEU A 52 -0.31 -9.83 -6.43
C LEU A 52 0.83 -9.94 -7.44
N THR A 53 1.78 -10.82 -7.16
CA THR A 53 2.90 -11.06 -8.07
C THR A 53 2.43 -11.82 -9.29
N GLY A 54 2.70 -11.28 -10.49
CA GLY A 54 2.45 -11.98 -11.75
C GLY A 54 0.97 -12.05 -12.14
N SER A 55 0.14 -11.18 -11.57
CA SER A 55 -1.30 -11.13 -11.83
C SER A 55 -1.64 -10.86 -13.29
N THR A 56 -0.86 -10.06 -14.00
CA THR A 56 -1.03 -9.82 -15.45
C THR A 56 -0.94 -11.13 -16.25
N ALA A 57 0.13 -11.90 -16.04
CA ALA A 57 0.30 -13.19 -16.70
C ALA A 57 -0.76 -14.22 -16.26
N MET A 58 -1.28 -14.09 -15.04
CA MET A 58 -2.39 -14.91 -14.55
C MET A 58 -3.70 -14.58 -15.29
N VAL A 59 -4.01 -13.30 -15.51
CA VAL A 59 -5.19 -12.85 -16.27
C VAL A 59 -5.14 -13.35 -17.71
N ASP A 60 -3.99 -13.22 -18.38
CA ASP A 60 -3.84 -13.62 -19.79
C ASP A 60 -4.03 -15.13 -20.01
N LYS A 61 -3.71 -15.94 -19.00
CA LYS A 61 -3.76 -17.41 -19.06
C LYS A 61 -5.01 -18.02 -18.44
N SER A 62 -5.89 -17.21 -17.86
CA SER A 62 -7.04 -17.67 -17.08
C SER A 62 -8.36 -17.23 -17.71
N ALA A 63 -9.42 -18.00 -17.47
CA ALA A 63 -10.76 -17.47 -17.61
C ALA A 63 -10.91 -16.22 -16.72
N TRP A 64 -11.54 -15.17 -17.26
CA TRP A 64 -11.73 -13.90 -16.55
C TRP A 64 -12.41 -14.08 -15.19
N SER A 65 -13.33 -15.05 -15.09
CA SER A 65 -14.04 -15.38 -13.85
C SER A 65 -13.09 -15.89 -12.77
N THR A 66 -12.12 -16.76 -13.12
CA THR A 66 -11.15 -17.23 -12.13
C THR A 66 -10.20 -16.13 -11.69
N ALA A 67 -9.72 -15.29 -12.62
CA ALA A 67 -8.90 -14.15 -12.24
C ALA A 67 -9.64 -13.22 -11.25
N ALA A 68 -10.92 -12.95 -11.53
CA ALA A 68 -11.78 -12.17 -10.65
C ALA A 68 -11.98 -12.82 -9.27
N GLU A 69 -12.16 -14.13 -9.19
CA GLU A 69 -12.25 -14.85 -7.91
C GLU A 69 -10.97 -14.73 -7.08
N ILE A 70 -9.80 -14.86 -7.73
CA ILE A 70 -8.50 -14.72 -7.07
C ILE A 70 -8.32 -13.31 -6.53
N TYR A 71 -8.62 -12.29 -7.35
CA TYR A 71 -8.56 -10.88 -6.93
C TYR A 71 -9.51 -10.61 -5.77
N LYS A 72 -10.76 -11.07 -5.85
CA LYS A 72 -11.75 -10.91 -4.79
C LYS A 72 -11.28 -11.56 -3.48
N ALA A 73 -10.78 -12.79 -3.53
CA ALA A 73 -10.31 -13.49 -2.34
C ALA A 73 -9.10 -12.80 -1.72
N TYR A 74 -8.12 -12.42 -2.54
CA TYR A 74 -6.93 -11.70 -2.07
C TYR A 74 -7.27 -10.34 -1.47
N LEU A 75 -7.99 -9.48 -2.21
CA LEU A 75 -8.33 -8.14 -1.77
C LEU A 75 -9.25 -8.14 -0.55
N TYR A 76 -10.16 -9.12 -0.46
CA TYR A 76 -10.98 -9.31 0.75
C TYR A 76 -10.10 -9.59 1.98
N CYS A 77 -9.17 -10.55 1.88
CA CYS A 77 -8.25 -10.86 2.98
C CYS A 77 -7.37 -9.65 3.32
N ALA A 78 -6.72 -9.03 2.31
CA ALA A 78 -5.83 -7.90 2.52
C ALA A 78 -6.57 -6.71 3.16
N GLY A 79 -7.75 -6.35 2.66
CA GLY A 79 -8.55 -5.26 3.20
C GLY A 79 -9.00 -5.51 4.64
N ARG A 80 -9.45 -6.72 4.96
CA ARG A 80 -9.82 -7.08 6.35
C ARG A 80 -8.64 -6.99 7.31
N ILE A 81 -7.45 -7.42 6.88
CA ILE A 81 -6.22 -7.38 7.69
C ILE A 81 -5.76 -5.94 7.90
N ILE A 82 -5.81 -5.10 6.86
CA ILE A 82 -5.47 -3.68 6.93
C ILE A 82 -6.34 -2.98 7.97
N ASN A 83 -7.66 -3.12 7.86
CA ASN A 83 -8.60 -2.49 8.78
C ASN A 83 -8.39 -2.99 10.22
N ASN A 84 -8.18 -4.30 10.41
CA ASN A 84 -7.90 -4.87 11.74
C ASN A 84 -6.55 -4.43 12.31
N SER A 85 -5.60 -4.06 11.46
CA SER A 85 -4.28 -3.56 11.87
C SER A 85 -4.25 -2.05 12.11
N GLY A 86 -5.41 -1.37 12.06
CA GLY A 86 -5.53 0.07 12.25
C GLY A 86 -5.09 0.91 11.05
N GLY A 87 -5.02 0.31 9.86
CA GLY A 87 -4.82 1.04 8.60
C GLY A 87 -6.14 1.47 8.00
N SER A 88 -6.12 2.57 7.24
CA SER A 88 -7.24 3.03 6.43
C SER A 88 -6.95 2.74 4.96
N ILE A 89 -7.84 2.00 4.31
CA ILE A 89 -7.73 1.72 2.87
C ILE A 89 -8.09 2.99 2.10
N THR A 90 -7.23 3.39 1.17
CA THR A 90 -7.39 4.62 0.40
C THR A 90 -7.77 4.34 -1.04
N SER A 91 -7.30 3.24 -1.63
CA SER A 91 -7.69 2.84 -2.97
C SER A 91 -7.53 1.33 -3.19
N TYR A 92 -8.30 0.82 -4.16
CA TYR A 92 -8.08 -0.46 -4.81
C TYR A 92 -7.83 -0.19 -6.30
N ASP A 93 -6.68 -0.62 -6.80
CA ASP A 93 -6.28 -0.44 -8.19
C ASP A 93 -6.03 -1.81 -8.83
N GLY A 94 -7.03 -2.36 -9.52
CA GLY A 94 -6.95 -3.72 -10.05
C GLY A 94 -6.83 -4.75 -8.92
N ASP A 95 -5.70 -5.44 -8.86
CA ASP A 95 -5.35 -6.43 -7.84
C ASP A 95 -4.54 -5.85 -6.67
N ARG A 96 -4.28 -4.55 -6.68
CA ARG A 96 -3.51 -3.85 -5.66
C ARG A 96 -4.41 -3.13 -4.66
N VAL A 97 -4.00 -3.10 -3.40
CA VAL A 97 -4.61 -2.27 -2.35
C VAL A 97 -3.60 -1.30 -1.77
N MET A 98 -4.02 -0.05 -1.61
CA MET A 98 -3.28 1.00 -0.92
C MET A 98 -3.91 1.27 0.45
N ALA A 99 -3.07 1.42 1.47
CA ALA A 99 -3.50 1.81 2.80
C ALA A 99 -2.54 2.81 3.44
N VAL A 100 -3.10 3.63 4.33
CA VAL A 100 -2.35 4.61 5.12
C VAL A 100 -2.55 4.32 6.60
N PHE A 101 -1.45 4.41 7.35
CA PHE A 101 -1.42 4.28 8.79
C PHE A 101 -0.97 5.62 9.39
N ILE A 102 -1.76 6.14 10.32
CA ILE A 102 -1.50 7.36 11.10
C ILE A 102 -1.45 6.97 12.59
N GLY A 103 -0.79 7.80 13.41
CA GLY A 103 -0.61 7.57 14.84
C GLY A 103 0.82 7.13 15.17
N ASP A 104 1.04 6.75 16.43
CA ASP A 104 2.39 6.55 16.97
C ASP A 104 3.04 5.28 16.43
N SER A 105 2.30 4.16 16.49
CA SER A 105 2.75 2.82 16.08
C SER A 105 2.60 2.53 14.59
N GLN A 106 2.30 3.54 13.76
CA GLN A 106 1.96 3.38 12.34
C GLN A 106 2.93 2.48 11.53
N SER A 107 4.24 2.59 11.75
CA SER A 107 5.25 1.79 11.04
C SER A 107 5.28 0.34 11.51
N SER A 108 5.13 0.10 12.81
CA SER A 108 5.04 -1.25 13.37
C SER A 108 3.73 -1.92 12.95
N ASN A 109 2.61 -1.20 12.97
CA ASN A 109 1.30 -1.72 12.57
C ASN A 109 1.28 -2.08 11.09
N ALA A 110 1.82 -1.22 10.21
CA ALA A 110 1.93 -1.52 8.79
C ALA A 110 2.81 -2.75 8.52
N ALA A 111 3.95 -2.86 9.21
CA ALA A 111 4.84 -4.02 9.08
C ALA A 111 4.16 -5.33 9.54
N LYS A 112 3.55 -5.33 10.73
CA LYS A 112 2.78 -6.48 11.25
C LYS A 112 1.63 -6.85 10.30
N CYS A 113 0.92 -5.85 9.77
CA CYS A 113 -0.12 -6.01 8.75
C CYS A 113 0.40 -6.75 7.52
N ALA A 114 1.55 -6.33 6.97
CA ALA A 114 2.15 -6.97 5.81
C ALA A 114 2.55 -8.44 6.04
N LEU A 115 3.10 -8.75 7.23
CA LEU A 115 3.40 -10.13 7.61
C LEU A 115 2.12 -10.98 7.76
N LYS A 116 1.01 -10.39 8.24
CA LYS A 116 -0.31 -11.05 8.28
C LYS A 116 -0.91 -11.27 6.90
N ILE A 117 -0.77 -10.31 5.97
CA ILE A 117 -1.14 -10.49 4.57
C ILE A 117 -0.37 -11.66 3.97
N ASN A 118 0.92 -11.77 4.30
CA ASN A 118 1.73 -12.90 3.86
C ASN A 118 1.25 -14.25 4.39
N TYR A 119 0.86 -14.31 5.66
CA TYR A 119 0.22 -15.49 6.22
C TYR A 119 -1.07 -15.84 5.47
N ALA A 120 -1.96 -14.87 5.27
CA ALA A 120 -3.25 -15.09 4.61
C ALA A 120 -3.08 -15.61 3.18
N VAL A 121 -2.15 -15.07 2.40
CA VAL A 121 -1.91 -15.58 1.03
C VAL A 121 -1.41 -17.02 1.05
N GLN A 122 -0.48 -17.36 1.96
CA GLN A 122 0.12 -18.70 2.02
C GLN A 122 -0.80 -19.76 2.62
N HIS A 123 -1.59 -19.40 3.63
CA HIS A 123 -2.34 -20.36 4.46
C HIS A 123 -3.85 -20.28 4.31
N ILE A 124 -4.39 -19.27 3.62
CA ILE A 124 -5.83 -19.11 3.41
C ILE A 124 -6.16 -19.05 1.91
N VAL A 125 -5.62 -18.07 1.20
CA VAL A 125 -6.00 -17.81 -0.20
C VAL A 125 -5.45 -18.90 -1.13
N SER A 126 -4.15 -19.18 -1.09
CA SER A 126 -3.56 -20.19 -1.97
C SER A 126 -4.12 -21.60 -1.72
N PRO A 127 -4.31 -22.07 -0.47
CA PRO A 127 -4.94 -23.37 -0.22
C PRO A 127 -6.38 -23.45 -0.71
N ALA A 128 -7.21 -22.42 -0.47
CA ALA A 128 -8.59 -22.39 -0.96
C ALA A 128 -8.65 -22.42 -2.50
N MET A 129 -7.79 -21.64 -3.16
CA MET A 129 -7.67 -21.64 -4.62
C MET A 129 -7.24 -23.01 -5.15
N LYS A 130 -6.21 -23.65 -4.56
CA LYS A 130 -5.75 -24.98 -5.00
C LYS A 130 -6.81 -26.06 -4.82
N LYS A 131 -7.63 -25.97 -3.78
CA LYS A 131 -8.76 -26.90 -3.59
C LYS A 131 -9.78 -26.81 -4.72
N GLN A 132 -10.08 -25.59 -5.18
CA GLN A 132 -11.02 -25.35 -6.28
C GLN A 132 -10.37 -25.57 -7.66
N TYR A 133 -9.08 -25.27 -7.78
CA TYR A 133 -8.30 -25.29 -9.03
C TYR A 133 -6.97 -26.03 -8.84
N PRO A 134 -6.98 -27.38 -8.79
CA PRO A 134 -5.80 -28.18 -8.41
C PRO A 134 -4.58 -28.02 -9.32
N HIS A 135 -4.79 -27.66 -10.59
CA HIS A 135 -3.73 -27.51 -11.58
C HIS A 135 -3.06 -26.14 -11.56
N ARG A 136 -3.48 -25.22 -10.68
CA ARG A 136 -2.87 -23.88 -10.59
C ARG A 136 -1.73 -23.82 -9.59
N ASP A 137 -0.70 -23.09 -9.98
CA ASP A 137 0.39 -22.72 -9.10
C ASP A 137 -0.10 -21.82 -7.96
N ALA A 138 0.62 -21.85 -6.83
CA ALA A 138 0.32 -20.96 -5.71
C ALA A 138 0.53 -19.50 -6.12
N ILE A 139 -0.38 -18.63 -5.68
CA ILE A 139 -0.21 -17.20 -5.85
C ILE A 139 0.78 -16.66 -4.81
N SER A 140 1.35 -15.52 -5.12
CA SER A 140 2.17 -14.76 -4.17
C SER A 140 1.87 -13.28 -4.30
N GLN A 141 2.30 -12.52 -3.31
CA GLN A 141 2.09 -11.10 -3.21
C GLN A 141 3.39 -10.42 -2.79
N VAL A 142 3.53 -9.14 -3.12
CA VAL A 142 4.57 -8.26 -2.58
C VAL A 142 3.90 -7.09 -1.89
N VAL A 143 4.35 -6.81 -0.67
CA VAL A 143 3.94 -5.64 0.11
C VAL A 143 5.11 -4.68 0.22
N GLY A 144 4.90 -3.41 -0.14
CA GLY A 144 5.87 -2.34 -0.01
C GLY A 144 5.41 -1.31 1.01
N ILE A 145 6.32 -0.85 1.87
CA ILE A 145 6.00 0.11 2.95
C ILE A 145 7.07 1.20 3.02
N ASP A 146 6.61 2.44 3.05
CA ASP A 146 7.46 3.59 3.38
C ASP A 146 6.75 4.56 4.34
N THR A 147 7.53 5.40 5.02
CA THR A 147 7.02 6.46 5.89
C THR A 147 7.71 7.78 5.62
N SER A 148 6.92 8.85 5.53
CA SER A 148 7.41 10.20 5.33
C SER A 148 6.37 11.21 5.81
N LYS A 149 6.76 12.49 5.83
CA LYS A 149 5.81 13.59 5.77
C LYS A 149 4.99 13.49 4.48
N ILE A 150 3.67 13.68 4.56
CA ILE A 150 2.76 13.61 3.40
C ILE A 150 1.68 14.69 3.47
N ARG A 151 1.15 15.04 2.31
CA ARG A 151 -0.01 15.93 2.18
C ARG A 151 -1.12 15.22 1.42
N VAL A 152 -2.35 15.47 1.82
CA VAL A 152 -3.55 14.92 1.19
C VAL A 152 -4.32 16.06 0.57
N ALA A 153 -4.44 16.05 -0.75
CA ALA A 153 -5.23 17.01 -1.49
C ALA A 153 -6.40 16.30 -2.17
N ARG A 154 -7.49 17.02 -2.43
CA ARG A 154 -8.60 16.50 -3.23
C ARG A 154 -8.35 16.82 -4.69
N THR A 155 -8.47 15.82 -5.54
CA THR A 155 -8.34 15.95 -7.01
C THR A 155 -9.60 15.46 -7.71
N GLY A 156 -9.71 15.73 -9.01
CA GLY A 156 -10.80 15.29 -9.87
C GLY A 156 -11.73 16.42 -10.26
N VAL A 157 -12.85 16.06 -10.87
CA VAL A 157 -13.87 16.99 -11.36
C VAL A 157 -15.08 17.00 -10.43
N ARG A 158 -15.94 18.02 -10.54
CA ARG A 158 -17.24 18.00 -9.83
C ARG A 158 -18.03 16.77 -10.24
N GLY A 159 -18.41 15.94 -9.28
CA GLY A 159 -19.14 14.67 -9.51
C GLY A 159 -18.25 13.42 -9.60
N GLY A 160 -16.92 13.57 -9.60
CA GLY A 160 -15.96 12.46 -9.56
C GLY A 160 -14.62 12.96 -9.04
N ASN A 161 -14.41 12.86 -7.74
CA ASN A 161 -13.20 13.33 -7.07
C ASN A 161 -12.73 12.34 -6.02
N ASP A 162 -11.42 12.37 -5.76
CA ASP A 162 -10.73 11.44 -4.89
C ASP A 162 -9.60 12.17 -4.15
N LEU A 163 -8.99 11.50 -3.18
CA LEU A 163 -7.85 12.00 -2.45
C LEU A 163 -6.54 11.55 -3.10
N VAL A 164 -5.61 12.49 -3.25
CA VAL A 164 -4.23 12.20 -3.65
C VAL A 164 -3.29 12.37 -2.48
N TRP A 165 -2.46 11.35 -2.27
CA TRP A 165 -1.45 11.31 -1.23
C TRP A 165 -0.10 11.73 -1.78
N VAL A 166 0.28 12.98 -1.51
CA VAL A 166 1.49 13.62 -2.03
C VAL A 166 2.62 13.49 -1.01
N GLY A 167 3.58 12.64 -1.31
CA GLY A 167 4.79 12.45 -0.51
C GLY A 167 5.60 11.25 -0.97
N ARG A 168 6.84 11.15 -0.49
CA ARG A 168 7.76 10.06 -0.84
C ARG A 168 7.14 8.70 -0.53
N ALA A 169 6.48 8.57 0.63
CA ALA A 169 5.96 7.31 1.10
C ALA A 169 5.00 6.64 0.11
N ALA A 170 4.11 7.39 -0.53
CA ALA A 170 3.19 6.84 -1.52
C ALA A 170 3.93 6.24 -2.72
N ASN A 171 4.91 6.97 -3.26
CA ASN A 171 5.69 6.52 -4.41
C ASN A 171 6.61 5.34 -4.05
N TYR A 172 7.35 5.44 -2.94
CA TYR A 172 8.33 4.42 -2.56
C TYR A 172 7.64 3.11 -2.16
N ALA A 173 6.54 3.17 -1.41
CA ALA A 173 5.77 1.98 -1.07
C ALA A 173 5.27 1.25 -2.33
N ALA A 174 4.79 1.98 -3.34
CA ALA A 174 4.40 1.39 -4.62
C ALA A 174 5.59 0.75 -5.35
N LYS A 175 6.72 1.46 -5.49
CA LYS A 175 7.91 0.90 -6.17
C LYS A 175 8.49 -0.33 -5.48
N LEU A 176 8.37 -0.43 -4.15
CA LEU A 176 8.84 -1.60 -3.41
C LEU A 176 8.07 -2.89 -3.80
N THR A 177 6.83 -2.81 -4.28
CA THR A 177 6.07 -4.00 -4.74
C THR A 177 6.60 -4.58 -6.06
N GLU A 178 7.40 -3.81 -6.79
CA GLU A 178 8.02 -4.24 -8.05
C GLU A 178 9.23 -5.16 -7.82
N ILE A 179 9.77 -5.21 -6.60
CA ILE A 179 10.94 -6.04 -6.28
C ILE A 179 10.58 -7.54 -6.40
N LYS A 180 11.24 -8.23 -7.34
CA LYS A 180 11.03 -9.66 -7.60
C LYS A 180 12.14 -10.50 -6.97
N MET A 181 12.00 -10.74 -5.67
CA MET A 181 12.91 -11.57 -4.85
C MET A 181 12.10 -12.50 -3.94
N LYS A 182 12.78 -13.36 -3.16
CA LYS A 182 12.12 -14.31 -2.24
C LYS A 182 11.27 -13.63 -1.17
N GLN A 183 11.62 -12.40 -0.78
CA GLN A 183 10.90 -11.63 0.23
C GLN A 183 9.58 -11.10 -0.33
N ARG A 184 8.54 -11.23 0.48
CA ARG A 184 7.17 -10.83 0.14
C ARG A 184 6.74 -9.54 0.81
N THR A 185 7.60 -8.98 1.68
CA THR A 185 7.40 -7.70 2.32
C THR A 185 8.69 -6.92 2.29
N TRP A 186 8.61 -5.67 1.86
CA TRP A 186 9.71 -4.74 1.71
C TRP A 186 9.39 -3.45 2.44
N ILE A 187 10.37 -2.96 3.20
CA ILE A 187 10.25 -1.70 3.92
C ILE A 187 11.50 -0.85 3.66
N THR A 188 11.35 0.47 3.64
CA THR A 188 12.50 1.38 3.63
C THR A 188 13.21 1.38 4.98
N GLU A 189 14.45 1.85 5.00
CA GLU A 189 15.18 2.11 6.25
C GLU A 189 14.42 3.05 7.20
N SER A 190 13.70 4.03 6.66
CA SER A 190 12.88 4.97 7.44
C SER A 190 11.80 4.26 8.26
N VAL A 191 11.19 3.22 7.69
CA VAL A 191 10.22 2.35 8.38
C VAL A 191 10.95 1.44 9.38
N TYR A 192 12.02 0.77 8.95
CA TYR A 192 12.77 -0.16 9.79
C TYR A 192 13.26 0.49 11.09
N ASN A 193 13.77 1.71 11.01
CA ASN A 193 14.25 2.48 12.17
C ASN A 193 13.14 2.84 13.16
N LYS A 194 11.86 2.77 12.75
CA LYS A 194 10.67 3.08 13.55
C LYS A 194 9.87 1.84 13.96
N LEU A 195 10.39 0.64 13.67
CA LEU A 195 9.78 -0.59 14.14
C LEU A 195 10.06 -0.80 15.63
N SER A 196 9.01 -1.19 16.36
CA SER A 196 9.11 -1.78 17.70
C SER A 196 9.89 -3.09 17.66
N GLU A 197 10.41 -3.52 18.81
CA GLU A 197 11.17 -4.75 18.93
C GLU A 197 10.37 -5.97 18.46
N GLU A 198 9.09 -6.07 18.84
CA GLU A 198 8.19 -7.13 18.41
C GLU A 198 8.01 -7.19 16.89
N SER A 199 7.98 -6.03 16.22
CA SER A 199 7.90 -5.97 14.76
C SER A 199 9.25 -6.18 14.05
N LYS A 200 10.37 -6.16 14.78
CA LYS A 200 11.72 -6.41 14.24
C LYS A 200 12.15 -7.86 14.37
N TYR A 201 11.79 -8.50 15.48
CA TYR A 201 12.32 -9.81 15.86
C TYR A 201 11.21 -10.83 16.12
N GLY A 202 11.49 -12.09 15.84
CA GLY A 202 10.56 -13.19 16.09
C GLY A 202 11.27 -14.53 16.22
N GLY A 203 10.48 -15.58 16.45
CA GLY A 203 10.96 -16.97 16.56
C GLY A 203 11.58 -17.33 17.91
N GLN A 204 11.93 -18.61 18.06
CA GLN A 204 12.64 -19.19 19.20
C GLN A 204 13.79 -20.05 18.67
N PRO A 205 15.07 -19.62 18.80
CA PRO A 205 15.52 -18.39 19.43
C PRO A 205 15.12 -17.13 18.64
N LYS A 206 15.05 -16.00 19.34
CA LYS A 206 14.72 -14.70 18.79
C LYS A 206 15.75 -14.26 17.74
N LYS A 207 15.29 -13.94 16.53
CA LYS A 207 16.13 -13.48 15.41
C LYS A 207 15.44 -12.37 14.61
N SER A 208 16.22 -11.61 13.84
CA SER A 208 15.66 -10.56 12.97
C SER A 208 14.71 -11.16 11.94
N MET A 209 13.56 -10.52 11.75
CA MET A 209 12.62 -10.85 10.69
C MET A 209 12.97 -10.18 9.35
N TRP A 210 13.97 -9.30 9.35
CA TRP A 210 14.31 -8.40 8.25
C TRP A 210 15.76 -8.61 7.80
N GLU A 211 15.94 -8.84 6.50
CA GLU A 211 17.22 -8.94 5.80
C GLU A 211 17.53 -7.60 5.13
N GLU A 212 18.73 -7.06 5.34
CA GLU A 212 19.17 -5.80 4.73
C GLU A 212 19.53 -6.01 3.26
N HIS A 213 19.11 -5.09 2.40
CA HIS A 213 19.41 -5.08 0.98
C HIS A 213 19.68 -3.64 0.47
N THR A 214 20.42 -3.55 -0.63
CA THR A 214 20.55 -2.32 -1.41
C THR A 214 19.46 -2.27 -2.48
N TRP A 215 18.73 -1.16 -2.60
CA TRP A 215 17.68 -0.98 -3.59
C TRP A 215 18.25 -0.71 -4.99
N ASN A 216 18.75 -1.78 -5.62
CA ASN A 216 19.53 -1.68 -6.84
C ASN A 216 18.78 -1.12 -8.05
N SER A 217 17.47 -1.34 -8.12
CA SER A 217 16.58 -0.87 -9.19
C SER A 217 16.06 0.57 -9.00
N HIS A 218 16.46 1.24 -7.92
CA HIS A 218 16.03 2.60 -7.61
C HIS A 218 17.23 3.50 -7.31
N ASP A 219 17.36 4.01 -6.09
CA ASP A 219 18.30 5.06 -5.67
C ASP A 219 19.50 4.51 -4.87
N LYS A 220 19.71 3.19 -4.88
CA LYS A 220 20.73 2.49 -4.06
C LYS A 220 20.58 2.71 -2.55
N SER A 221 19.42 3.19 -2.08
CA SER A 221 19.14 3.31 -0.65
C SER A 221 19.05 1.93 0.02
N LYS A 222 19.18 1.94 1.35
CA LYS A 222 18.99 0.74 2.15
C LYS A 222 17.50 0.42 2.31
N ILE A 223 17.16 -0.82 2.04
CA ILE A 223 15.82 -1.38 2.22
C ILE A 223 15.93 -2.71 2.97
N TYR A 224 14.82 -3.15 3.54
CA TYR A 224 14.76 -4.38 4.32
C TYR A 224 13.66 -5.27 3.79
N GLY A 225 13.99 -6.54 3.52
CA GLY A 225 13.06 -7.53 3.02
C GLY A 225 12.75 -8.59 4.07
N SER A 226 11.52 -9.10 4.09
CA SER A 226 11.10 -10.20 4.95
C SER A 226 10.43 -11.34 4.18
N THR A 227 10.79 -12.57 4.55
CA THR A 227 10.06 -13.80 4.19
C THR A 227 9.10 -14.26 5.27
N TRP A 228 9.07 -13.58 6.42
CA TRP A 228 8.27 -13.97 7.57
C TRP A 228 6.78 -13.72 7.33
N TRP A 229 5.98 -14.38 8.14
CA TRP A 229 4.54 -14.20 8.20
C TRP A 229 4.12 -14.21 9.66
N TRP A 230 2.97 -13.59 9.95
CA TRP A 230 2.35 -13.60 11.28
C TRP A 230 0.95 -14.19 11.20
N ALA A 231 0.69 -15.22 12.00
CA ALA A 231 -0.63 -15.82 12.08
C ALA A 231 -1.63 -14.87 12.78
N PHE A 232 -2.91 -15.20 12.65
CA PHE A 232 -3.96 -14.61 13.48
C PHE A 232 -3.94 -15.33 14.83
N GLU A 233 -3.88 -14.55 15.91
CA GLU A 233 -4.19 -15.06 17.25
C GLU A 233 -5.68 -15.35 17.39
#